data_AF-A0A969IER4-F1
#
_entry.id   AF-A0A969IER4-F1
#
_cell.length_a   1.000
_cell.length_b   1.000
_cell.length_c   1.000
_cell.angle_alpha   90.00
_cell.angle_beta   90.00
_cell.angle_gamma   90.00
#
_symmetry.space_group_name_H-M   'P 1'
#
loop_
_entity.id
_entity.type
_entity.pdbx_description
1 polymer ?
#
loop_
_entity_poly.entity_id
_entity_poly.type
_entity_poly.pdbx_seq_one_letter_code
_entity_poly.pdbx_strand_id
1 'polypeptide(L)'
;MTASNANDRMLSKDDAEIVMAMIARGDRVHDIAALFGVGESFVDEVKHGSYAAVVAAQTDFLPPMGPPGIKGRQLRFFAEELLRHLNSYGGEQIGAAKVMLMVAIQQYDKHET
;
A
#
# COMPACT_ATOMS: atom_id res chain seq x y z
N MET A 1 9.14 2.19 27.20
CA MET A 1 9.69 2.83 25.99
C MET A 1 10.28 1.75 25.12
N THR A 2 9.46 1.09 24.29
CA THR A 2 9.93 0.10 23.32
C THR A 2 9.87 0.75 21.96
N ALA A 3 11.02 0.79 21.27
CA ALA A 3 11.18 1.34 19.95
C ALA A 3 10.13 0.74 19.01
N SER A 4 9.21 1.58 18.52
CA SER A 4 8.34 1.24 17.41
C SER A 4 9.24 1.15 16.17
N ASN A 5 9.40 -0.07 15.65
CA ASN A 5 10.14 -0.31 14.42
C ASN A 5 9.48 0.50 13.30
N ALA A 6 10.30 1.13 12.47
CA ALA A 6 9.91 2.09 11.42
C ALA A 6 9.02 1.53 10.29
N ASN A 7 8.37 0.38 10.47
CA ASN A 7 7.56 -0.34 9.48
C ASN A 7 6.15 -0.72 9.97
N ASP A 8 5.68 -0.20 11.11
CA ASP A 8 4.32 -0.47 11.61
C ASP A 8 3.28 0.34 10.80
N ARG A 9 3.05 -0.06 9.55
CA ARG A 9 1.92 0.44 8.76
C ARG A 9 0.64 -0.20 9.31
N MET A 10 -0.15 0.57 10.05
CA MET A 10 -1.56 0.23 10.25
C MET A 10 -2.27 0.34 8.90
N LEU A 11 -2.58 -0.81 8.29
CA LEU A 11 -3.40 -0.87 7.08
C LEU A 11 -4.79 -0.29 7.38
N SER A 12 -5.30 0.52 6.45
CA SER A 12 -6.61 1.15 6.58
C SER A 12 -7.73 0.19 6.17
N LYS A 13 -8.98 0.58 6.43
CA LYS A 13 -10.14 -0.13 5.89
C LYS A 13 -10.09 -0.21 4.36
N ASP A 14 -9.64 0.87 3.70
CA ASP A 14 -9.51 0.92 2.24
C ASP A 14 -8.48 -0.10 1.72
N ASP A 15 -7.38 -0.31 2.45
CA ASP A 15 -6.41 -1.36 2.11
C ASP A 15 -7.07 -2.76 2.16
N ALA A 16 -7.94 -3.01 3.16
CA ALA A 16 -8.70 -4.26 3.26
C ALA A 16 -9.73 -4.44 2.12
N GLU A 17 -10.36 -3.37 1.64
CA GLU A 17 -11.27 -3.39 0.47
C GLU A 17 -10.53 -3.86 -0.80
N ILE A 18 -9.31 -3.35 -1.01
CA ILE A 18 -8.46 -3.73 -2.15
C ILE A 18 -7.97 -5.17 -1.99
N VAL A 19 -7.48 -5.57 -0.81
CA VAL A 19 -7.07 -6.96 -0.52
C VAL A 19 -8.21 -7.93 -0.78
N MET A 20 -9.43 -7.63 -0.32
CA MET A 20 -10.60 -8.47 -0.54
C MET A 20 -10.92 -8.62 -2.03
N ALA A 21 -10.84 -7.52 -2.80
CA ALA A 21 -11.03 -7.55 -4.24
C ALA A 21 -9.92 -8.35 -4.97
N MET A 22 -8.67 -8.28 -4.51
CA MET A 22 -7.56 -9.09 -5.04
C MET A 22 -7.77 -10.59 -4.75
N ILE A 23 -8.23 -10.93 -3.56
CA ILE A 23 -8.60 -12.32 -3.20
C ILE A 23 -9.71 -12.82 -4.11
N ALA A 24 -10.77 -12.03 -4.30
CA ALA A 24 -11.89 -12.37 -5.17
C ALA A 24 -11.48 -12.53 -6.65
N ARG A 25 -10.50 -11.75 -7.11
CA ARG A 25 -9.90 -11.89 -8.44
C ARG A 25 -9.07 -13.17 -8.59
N GLY A 26 -8.66 -13.80 -7.49
CA GLY A 26 -7.86 -15.03 -7.48
C GLY A 26 -6.35 -14.78 -7.41
N ASP A 27 -5.92 -13.60 -6.97
CA ASP A 27 -4.51 -13.28 -6.78
C ASP A 27 -3.87 -14.18 -5.70
N ARG A 28 -2.57 -14.46 -5.83
CA ARG A 28 -1.84 -15.28 -4.84
C ARG A 28 -1.67 -14.51 -3.54
N VAL A 29 -1.95 -15.18 -2.41
CA VAL A 29 -1.79 -14.62 -1.05
C VAL A 29 -0.41 -14.00 -0.85
N HIS A 30 0.64 -14.68 -1.31
CA HIS A 30 2.01 -14.19 -1.23
C HIS A 30 2.23 -12.88 -1.98
N ASP A 31 1.64 -12.75 -3.17
CA ASP A 31 1.78 -11.55 -4.02
C ASP A 31 1.00 -10.37 -3.44
N ILE A 32 -0.19 -10.63 -2.90
CA ILE A 32 -1.00 -9.66 -2.16
C ILE A 32 -0.21 -9.17 -0.94
N ALA A 33 0.30 -10.08 -0.11
CA ALA A 33 1.08 -9.74 1.08
C ALA A 33 2.30 -8.88 0.72
N ALA A 34 3.03 -9.25 -0.34
CA ALA A 34 4.17 -8.49 -0.85
C ALA A 34 3.80 -7.09 -1.37
N LEU A 35 2.55 -6.89 -1.82
CA LEU A 35 2.05 -5.63 -2.35
C LEU A 35 1.66 -4.63 -1.28
N PHE A 36 1.17 -5.12 -0.14
CA PHE A 36 0.85 -4.30 1.02
C PHE A 36 1.99 -4.24 2.05
N GLY A 37 3.07 -5.00 1.85
CA GLY A 37 4.22 -5.04 2.76
C GLY A 37 3.88 -5.70 4.10
N VAL A 38 2.96 -6.66 4.10
CA VAL A 38 2.46 -7.35 5.31
C VAL A 38 2.73 -8.85 5.27
N GLY A 39 2.51 -9.52 6.41
CA GLY A 39 2.56 -10.98 6.48
C GLY A 39 1.33 -11.64 5.89
N GLU A 40 1.46 -12.89 5.45
CA GLU A 40 0.35 -13.68 4.88
C GLU A 40 -0.81 -13.86 5.88
N SER A 41 -0.52 -13.88 7.18
CA SER A 41 -1.51 -13.93 8.25
C SER A 41 -2.50 -12.76 8.22
N PHE A 42 -2.09 -11.60 7.71
CA PHE A 42 -2.98 -10.46 7.53
C PHE A 42 -3.97 -10.70 6.38
N VAL A 43 -3.52 -11.29 5.28
CA VAL A 43 -4.40 -11.63 4.16
C VAL A 43 -5.46 -12.65 4.60
N ASP A 44 -5.07 -13.60 5.46
CA ASP A 44 -6.00 -14.54 6.10
C ASP A 44 -6.97 -13.83 7.06
N GLU A 45 -6.51 -12.83 7.81
CA GLU A 45 -7.37 -11.99 8.66
C GLU A 45 -8.37 -11.17 7.82
N VAL A 46 -7.97 -10.67 6.65
CA VAL A 46 -8.90 -9.98 5.75
C VAL A 46 -9.95 -10.95 5.21
N LYS A 47 -9.52 -12.17 4.88
CA LYS A 47 -10.40 -13.20 4.31
C LYS A 47 -11.41 -13.76 5.31
N HIS A 48 -11.01 -14.00 6.57
CA HIS A 48 -11.82 -14.74 7.54
C HIS A 48 -12.04 -14.03 8.88
N GLY A 49 -11.33 -12.93 9.13
CA GLY A 49 -11.29 -12.24 10.41
C GLY A 49 -12.10 -10.94 10.41
N SER A 50 -11.56 -9.93 11.10
CA SER A 50 -12.25 -8.67 11.40
C SER A 50 -12.69 -7.86 10.17
N TYR A 51 -12.07 -8.11 9.01
CA TYR A 51 -12.39 -7.43 7.75
C TYR A 51 -13.21 -8.28 6.78
N ALA A 52 -13.66 -9.48 7.17
CA ALA A 52 -14.42 -10.36 6.27
C ALA A 52 -15.74 -9.76 5.75
N ALA A 53 -16.31 -8.79 6.46
CA ALA A 53 -17.53 -8.07 6.07
C ALA A 53 -17.28 -6.80 5.23
N VAL A 54 -16.02 -6.52 4.88
CA VAL A 54 -15.65 -5.34 4.10
C VAL A 54 -16.07 -5.52 2.63
N VAL A 55 -16.62 -4.45 2.04
CA VAL A 55 -17.04 -4.47 0.63
C VAL A 55 -15.80 -4.42 -0.24
N ALA A 56 -15.65 -5.39 -1.13
CA ALA A 56 -14.52 -5.43 -2.06
C ALA A 56 -14.48 -4.17 -2.94
N ALA A 57 -13.29 -3.60 -3.13
CA ALA A 57 -13.06 -2.48 -4.04
C ALA A 57 -13.47 -2.84 -5.49
N GLN A 58 -13.85 -1.83 -6.28
CA GLN A 58 -14.13 -2.04 -7.71
C GLN A 58 -12.86 -2.49 -8.45
N THR A 59 -13.04 -3.33 -9.48
CA THR A 59 -11.95 -3.91 -10.27
C THR A 59 -11.02 -2.88 -10.91
N ASP A 60 -11.51 -1.68 -11.21
CA ASP A 60 -10.74 -0.61 -11.84
C ASP A 60 -9.69 0.00 -10.89
N PHE A 61 -9.83 -0.20 -9.57
CA PHE A 61 -8.88 0.27 -8.56
C PHE A 61 -7.91 -0.82 -8.12
N LEU A 62 -8.01 -2.02 -8.69
CA LEU A 62 -7.12 -3.11 -8.33
C LEU A 62 -5.73 -2.89 -8.94
N PRO A 63 -4.65 -3.15 -8.17
CA PRO A 63 -3.32 -3.23 -8.73
C PRO A 63 -3.24 -4.37 -9.77
N PRO A 64 -2.22 -4.38 -10.66
CA PRO A 64 -1.97 -5.49 -11.56
C PRO A 64 -1.83 -6.82 -10.80
N MET A 65 -2.23 -7.93 -11.42
CA MET A 65 -2.05 -9.26 -10.84
C MET A 65 -0.56 -9.64 -10.81
N GLY A 66 -0.14 -10.29 -9.73
CA GLY A 66 1.24 -10.75 -9.50
C GLY A 66 2.01 -9.88 -8.50
N PRO A 67 3.22 -10.32 -8.10
CA PRO A 67 4.00 -9.60 -7.11
C PRO A 67 4.45 -8.26 -7.72
N PRO A 68 4.33 -7.15 -6.98
CA PRO A 68 4.83 -5.89 -7.50
C PRO A 68 6.33 -5.96 -7.64
N GLY A 69 6.82 -5.61 -8.82
CA GLY A 69 8.25 -5.37 -9.03
C GLY A 69 8.78 -4.33 -8.05
N ILE A 70 10.10 -4.33 -7.80
CA ILE A 70 10.76 -3.38 -6.88
C ILE A 70 10.36 -1.93 -7.21
N LYS A 71 10.25 -1.61 -8.50
CA LYS A 71 9.80 -0.31 -9.01
C LYS A 71 8.40 0.07 -8.51
N GLY A 72 7.43 -0.86 -8.66
CA GLY A 72 6.04 -0.64 -8.26
C GLY A 72 5.86 -0.51 -6.75
N ARG A 73 6.62 -1.29 -5.95
CA ARG A 73 6.58 -1.19 -4.49
C ARG A 73 7.07 0.16 -3.99
N GLN A 74 8.20 0.64 -4.52
CA GLN A 74 8.77 1.92 -4.09
C GLN A 74 7.87 3.09 -4.47
N LEU A 75 7.37 3.12 -5.71
CA LEU A 75 6.47 4.18 -6.15
C LEU A 75 5.18 4.22 -5.30
N ARG A 76 4.58 3.05 -5.04
CA ARG A 76 3.35 2.95 -4.24
C ARG A 76 3.56 3.47 -2.81
N PHE A 77 4.63 3.05 -2.15
CA PHE A 77 4.95 3.48 -0.78
C PHE A 77 5.04 5.02 -0.69
N PHE A 78 5.78 5.67 -1.58
CA PHE A 78 5.91 7.13 -1.54
C PHE A 78 4.62 7.86 -1.92
N ALA A 79 3.80 7.31 -2.82
CA ALA A 79 2.50 7.87 -3.16
C ALA A 79 1.53 7.84 -1.96
N GLU A 80 1.56 6.77 -1.18
CA GLU A 80 0.73 6.63 0.03
C GLU A 80 1.21 7.55 1.18
N GLU A 81 2.53 7.73 1.33
CA GLU A 81 3.11 8.71 2.26
C GLU A 81 2.74 10.15 1.88
N LEU A 82 2.79 10.47 0.58
CA LEU A 82 2.37 11.75 0.04
C LEU A 82 0.88 12.02 0.33
N LEU A 83 0.00 11.04 0.06
CA LEU A 83 -1.42 11.15 0.37
C LEU A 83 -1.69 11.37 1.86
N ARG A 84 -0.98 10.66 2.75
CA ARG A 84 -1.07 10.90 4.20
C ARG A 84 -0.68 12.31 4.59
N HIS A 85 0.40 12.85 4.01
CA HIS A 85 0.85 14.21 4.27
C HIS A 85 -0.19 15.24 3.80
N LEU A 86 -0.78 15.03 2.62
CA LEU A 86 -1.81 15.93 2.07
C LEU A 86 -3.13 15.86 2.86
N ASN A 87 -3.52 14.68 3.33
CA ASN A 87 -4.78 14.49 4.05
C ASN A 87 -4.72 14.94 5.52
N SER A 88 -3.53 14.98 6.13
CA SER A 88 -3.41 15.22 7.57
C SER A 88 -3.35 16.70 7.96
N TYR A 89 -2.93 17.61 7.08
CA TYR A 89 -2.78 19.03 7.43
C TYR A 89 -2.89 19.93 6.18
N GLY A 90 -3.41 21.15 6.33
CA GLY A 90 -3.50 22.16 5.25
C GLY A 90 -2.49 23.31 5.40
N GLY A 91 -2.16 23.97 4.27
CA GLY A 91 -1.52 25.29 4.21
C GLY A 91 -0.01 25.35 3.89
N GLU A 92 0.80 24.35 4.23
CA GLU A 92 2.28 24.40 4.05
C GLU A 92 2.87 23.08 3.49
N GLN A 93 2.05 22.03 3.35
CA GLN A 93 2.47 20.66 3.03
C GLN A 93 2.87 20.44 1.56
N ILE A 94 2.65 21.42 0.68
CA ILE A 94 3.14 21.35 -0.70
C ILE A 94 4.66 21.13 -0.74
N GLY A 95 5.39 21.67 0.24
CA GLY A 95 6.84 21.45 0.38
C GLY A 95 7.21 19.99 0.62
N ALA A 96 6.66 19.37 1.67
CA ALA A 96 6.94 17.97 2.02
C ALA A 96 6.45 17.01 0.92
N ALA A 97 5.26 17.27 0.38
CA ALA A 97 4.69 16.54 -0.75
C ALA A 97 5.62 16.53 -1.97
N LYS A 98 6.15 17.71 -2.34
CA LYS A 98 7.07 17.87 -3.46
C LYS A 98 8.37 17.11 -3.23
N VAL A 99 8.92 17.13 -2.01
CA VAL A 99 10.12 16.38 -1.66
C VAL A 99 9.89 14.87 -1.79
N MET A 100 8.75 14.36 -1.29
CA MET A 100 8.42 12.94 -1.42
C MET A 100 8.28 12.49 -2.88
N LEU A 101 7.59 13.28 -3.71
CA LEU A 101 7.47 13.00 -5.14
C LEU A 101 8.84 12.98 -5.84
N MET A 102 9.71 13.92 -5.51
CA MET A 102 11.08 13.95 -6.04
C MET A 102 11.87 12.70 -5.67
N VAL A 103 11.79 12.25 -4.41
CA VAL A 103 12.46 11.02 -3.96
C VAL A 103 11.89 9.79 -4.66
N ALA A 104 10.56 9.72 -4.84
CA ALA A 104 9.92 8.62 -5.56
C ALA A 104 10.43 8.49 -7.00
N ILE A 105 10.53 9.62 -7.72
CA ILE A 105 11.09 9.65 -9.08
C ILE A 105 12.55 9.20 -9.08
N GLN A 106 13.39 9.73 -8.18
CA GLN A 106 14.79 9.32 -8.11
C GLN A 106 14.98 7.82 -7.82
N GLN A 107 14.12 7.24 -6.98
CA GLN A 107 14.14 5.82 -6.67
C GLN A 107 13.68 4.97 -7.87
N TYR A 108 12.65 5.44 -8.58
CA TYR A 108 12.22 4.85 -9.85
C TYR A 108 13.37 4.85 -10.88
N ASP A 109 14.01 6.00 -11.10
CA ASP A 109 15.09 6.19 -12.08
C ASP A 109 16.34 5.37 -11.76
N LYS A 110 16.73 5.26 -10.48
CA LYS A 110 17.88 4.44 -10.04
C LYS A 110 17.73 2.95 -10.36
N HIS A 111 16.49 2.51 -10.51
CA HIS A 111 16.14 1.14 -10.83
C HIS A 111 15.56 1.03 -12.25
N GLU A 112 15.80 2.04 -13.10
CA GLU A 112 15.51 1.99 -14.52
C GLU A 112 16.60 1.15 -15.22
N THR A 113 16.30 -0.13 -15.37
CA THR A 113 16.90 -1.11 -16.29
C THR A 113 15.96 -2.29 -16.42
#